data_AF-A0A965QLW0-F1
#
_entry.id   AF-A0A965QLW0-F1
#
_cell.length_a   1.000
_cell.length_b   1.000
_cell.length_c   1.000
_cell.angle_alpha   90.00
_cell.angle_beta   90.00
_cell.angle_gamma   90.00
#
_symmetry.space_group_name_H-M   'P 1'
#
loop_
_entity.id
_entity.type
_entity.pdbx_description
1 polymer ?
#
loop_
_entity_poly.entity_id
_entity_poly.type
_entity_poly.pdbx_seq_one_letter_code
_entity_poly.pdbx_strand_id
1 'polypeptide(L)'
;TGDPQKDQDLLLEGSLYVANMSKGEWILLSPENPTLAKDERFKDLRNILVNTREAAKTAGGTKLNRPEDIKIDPSNGDVYFALTNNADVGDIYGSVNLLREHGGDAAAKKFSYETFASGGPRTGLACPDNLTFGPKNTLWACTDMSAAAMGQGALSAFERNSMFRLETDDAGSVFARHFIQSPRDAELTGPCFLPDGSGLLLSVQHPGEGSYAKAGVGLTSHWPEGGNSKPVSTVVCVIPANGNTERFWR
;
A
#
# COMPACT_ATOMS: atom_id res chain seq x y z
N THR A 1 -25.47 6.23 4.04
CA THR A 1 -26.53 7.16 3.56
C THR A 1 -26.03 8.58 3.37
N GLY A 2 -24.78 8.88 3.76
CA GLY A 2 -24.24 10.24 3.76
C GLY A 2 -24.74 11.08 4.93
N ASP A 3 -25.58 10.49 5.79
CA ASP A 3 -26.16 11.08 6.98
C ASP A 3 -25.38 10.53 8.19
N PRO A 4 -24.51 11.33 8.83
CA PRO A 4 -23.66 10.86 9.92
C PRO A 4 -24.43 10.27 11.10
N GLN A 5 -25.71 10.62 11.29
CA GLN A 5 -26.52 10.04 12.37
C GLN A 5 -27.03 8.64 12.03
N LYS A 6 -27.39 8.41 10.76
CA LYS A 6 -27.79 7.08 10.28
C LYS A 6 -26.62 6.15 10.06
N ASP A 7 -25.44 6.73 9.84
CA ASP A 7 -24.24 5.99 9.47
C ASP A 7 -23.35 5.63 10.68
N GLN A 8 -23.74 5.98 11.93
CA GLN A 8 -22.93 5.77 13.15
C GLN A 8 -22.59 4.30 13.42
N ASP A 9 -23.52 3.40 13.09
CA ASP A 9 -23.43 1.98 13.43
C ASP A 9 -23.09 1.10 12.21
N LEU A 10 -22.73 1.69 11.05
CA LEU A 10 -22.50 0.95 9.80
C LEU A 10 -21.45 -0.15 9.89
N LEU A 11 -20.49 -0.03 10.82
CA LEU A 11 -19.40 -0.99 11.00
C LEU A 11 -19.65 -1.98 12.15
N LEU A 12 -20.79 -1.89 12.84
CA LEU A 12 -21.13 -2.80 13.95
C LEU A 12 -21.70 -4.14 13.46
N GLU A 13 -22.39 -4.12 12.31
CA GLU A 13 -22.98 -5.31 11.71
C GLU A 13 -22.43 -5.53 10.31
N GLY A 14 -21.96 -6.75 10.02
CA GLY A 14 -21.34 -7.05 8.74
C GLY A 14 -20.81 -8.47 8.65
N SER A 15 -20.07 -8.73 7.58
CA SER A 15 -19.44 -10.03 7.31
C SER A 15 -17.98 -9.83 6.97
N LEU A 16 -17.10 -10.58 7.64
CA LEU A 16 -15.67 -10.57 7.38
C LEU A 16 -15.30 -11.69 6.39
N TYR A 17 -14.48 -11.36 5.39
CA TYR A 17 -14.03 -12.32 4.38
C TYR A 17 -12.51 -12.37 4.30
N VAL A 18 -11.97 -13.49 3.84
CA VAL A 18 -10.58 -13.62 3.39
C VAL A 18 -10.53 -13.98 1.91
N ALA A 19 -9.56 -13.43 1.18
CA ALA A 19 -9.33 -13.77 -0.21
C ALA A 19 -8.65 -15.14 -0.36
N ASN A 20 -9.18 -15.95 -1.27
CA ASN A 20 -8.46 -17.07 -1.88
C ASN A 20 -8.12 -16.71 -3.32
N MET A 21 -6.86 -16.34 -3.55
CA MET A 21 -6.38 -15.78 -4.80
C MET A 21 -6.32 -16.81 -5.93
N SER A 22 -6.05 -18.09 -5.60
CA SER A 22 -5.98 -19.14 -6.62
C SER A 22 -7.35 -19.53 -7.16
N LYS A 23 -8.41 -19.35 -6.36
CA LYS A 23 -9.80 -19.59 -6.76
C LYS A 23 -10.54 -18.34 -7.22
N GLY A 24 -9.99 -17.15 -6.95
CA GLY A 24 -10.68 -15.88 -7.18
C GLY A 24 -11.95 -15.77 -6.33
N GLU A 25 -11.88 -16.11 -5.05
CA GLU A 25 -13.04 -16.22 -4.16
C GLU A 25 -12.84 -15.46 -2.84
N TRP A 26 -13.90 -14.80 -2.37
CA TRP A 26 -14.01 -14.30 -1.01
C TRP A 26 -14.65 -15.37 -0.11
N ILE A 27 -13.90 -15.84 0.89
CA ILE A 27 -14.35 -16.88 1.83
C ILE A 27 -14.87 -16.21 3.10
N LEU A 28 -16.13 -16.46 3.45
CA LEU A 28 -16.74 -15.94 4.67
C LEU A 28 -16.07 -16.53 5.92
N LEU A 29 -15.65 -15.67 6.84
CA LEU A 29 -15.15 -16.05 8.16
C LEU A 29 -16.28 -15.97 9.17
N SER A 30 -17.00 -17.08 9.33
CA SER A 30 -18.10 -17.19 10.30
C SER A 30 -18.16 -18.58 10.93
N PRO A 31 -18.88 -18.74 12.06
CA PRO A 31 -19.09 -20.05 12.70
C PRO A 31 -19.78 -21.07 11.79
N GLU A 32 -20.56 -20.61 10.81
CA GLU A 32 -21.26 -21.44 9.83
C GLU A 32 -20.33 -21.93 8.70
N ASN A 33 -19.12 -21.38 8.57
CA ASN A 33 -18.15 -21.86 7.60
C ASN A 33 -17.77 -23.33 7.92
N PRO A 34 -18.04 -24.30 7.04
CA PRO A 34 -17.85 -25.73 7.35
C PRO A 34 -16.41 -26.13 7.66
N THR A 35 -15.42 -25.37 7.19
CA THR A 35 -14.01 -25.61 7.47
C THR A 35 -13.65 -25.07 8.86
N LEU A 36 -14.12 -23.88 9.21
CA LEU A 36 -13.90 -23.29 10.53
C LEU A 36 -14.65 -24.04 11.62
N ALA A 37 -15.89 -24.47 11.36
CA ALA A 37 -16.73 -25.18 12.31
C ALA A 37 -16.12 -26.51 12.82
N LYS A 38 -15.12 -27.07 12.12
CA LYS A 38 -14.38 -28.27 12.55
C LYS A 38 -13.32 -27.98 13.61
N ASP A 39 -12.92 -26.73 13.77
CA ASP A 39 -11.94 -26.29 14.74
C ASP A 39 -12.67 -25.76 15.98
N GLU A 40 -12.41 -26.36 17.15
CA GLU A 40 -13.04 -25.95 18.42
C GLU A 40 -12.76 -24.48 18.80
N ARG A 41 -11.73 -23.86 18.22
CA ARG A 41 -11.43 -22.44 18.43
C ARG A 41 -12.41 -21.50 17.73
N PHE A 42 -13.10 -21.91 16.67
CA PHE A 42 -13.86 -21.03 15.78
C PHE A 42 -15.37 -21.26 15.81
N LYS A 43 -15.89 -21.69 16.98
CA LYS A 43 -17.33 -21.95 17.19
C LYS A 43 -18.17 -20.70 17.36
N ASP A 44 -17.55 -19.54 17.57
CA ASP A 44 -18.23 -18.25 17.71
C ASP A 44 -17.46 -17.13 16.98
N LEU A 45 -18.20 -16.08 16.64
CA LEU A 45 -17.67 -14.95 15.87
C LEU A 45 -16.58 -14.19 16.65
N ARG A 46 -16.69 -14.08 17.98
CA ARG A 46 -15.70 -13.36 18.80
C ARG A 46 -14.32 -14.00 18.66
N ASN A 47 -14.23 -15.31 18.78
CA ASN A 47 -12.98 -16.03 18.65
C ASN A 47 -12.43 -15.98 17.22
N ILE A 48 -13.29 -15.99 16.20
CA ILE A 48 -12.88 -15.76 14.80
C ILE A 48 -12.26 -14.37 14.65
N LEU A 49 -12.92 -13.31 15.14
CA LEU A 49 -12.44 -11.93 14.99
C LEU A 49 -11.12 -11.70 15.73
N VAL A 50 -10.99 -12.16 16.98
CA VAL A 50 -9.76 -12.03 17.77
C VAL A 50 -8.61 -12.84 17.15
N ASN A 51 -8.90 -13.99 16.56
CA ASN A 51 -7.90 -14.87 15.95
C ASN A 51 -7.99 -14.88 14.41
N THR A 52 -8.34 -13.73 13.81
CA THR A 52 -8.66 -13.62 12.37
C THR A 52 -7.59 -14.22 11.48
N ARG A 53 -6.31 -14.05 11.82
CA ARG A 53 -5.19 -14.61 11.04
C ARG A 53 -5.23 -16.14 10.96
N GLU A 54 -5.47 -16.82 12.07
CA GLU A 54 -5.53 -18.28 12.10
C GLU A 54 -6.84 -18.78 11.49
N ALA A 55 -7.97 -18.08 11.72
CA ALA A 55 -9.23 -18.40 11.07
C ALA A 55 -9.12 -18.28 9.53
N ALA A 56 -8.58 -17.18 9.03
CA ALA A 56 -8.31 -16.95 7.61
C ALA A 56 -7.47 -18.07 6.99
N LYS A 57 -6.38 -18.46 7.66
CA LYS A 57 -5.52 -19.57 7.22
C LYS A 57 -6.27 -20.90 7.22
N THR A 58 -7.02 -21.22 8.28
CA THR A 58 -7.81 -22.45 8.38
C THR A 58 -8.91 -22.51 7.31
N ALA A 59 -9.57 -21.39 7.03
CA ALA A 59 -10.59 -21.28 6.00
C ALA A 59 -10.04 -21.46 4.57
N GLY A 60 -8.73 -21.38 4.38
CA GLY A 60 -8.07 -21.52 3.08
C GLY A 60 -7.75 -20.20 2.40
N GLY A 61 -7.61 -19.10 3.15
CA GLY A 61 -7.09 -17.83 2.65
C GLY A 61 -5.66 -17.96 2.11
N THR A 62 -5.34 -17.19 1.07
CA THR A 62 -4.02 -17.23 0.44
C THR A 62 -3.02 -16.38 1.22
N LYS A 63 -1.84 -16.96 1.50
CA LYS A 63 -0.71 -16.18 2.02
C LYS A 63 -0.15 -15.31 0.92
N LEU A 64 0.04 -14.03 1.20
CA LEU A 64 0.57 -13.03 0.28
C LEU A 64 1.90 -12.45 0.78
N ASN A 65 2.65 -11.83 -0.13
CA ASN A 65 3.93 -11.19 0.16
C ASN A 65 3.71 -9.80 0.77
N ARG A 66 3.44 -9.77 2.08
CA ARG A 66 3.26 -8.54 2.87
C ARG A 66 2.30 -7.52 2.21
N PRO A 67 0.98 -7.79 2.22
CA PRO A 67 0.00 -6.79 1.80
C PRO A 67 0.09 -5.54 2.66
N GLU A 68 0.21 -4.38 2.01
CA GLU A 68 0.21 -3.05 2.64
C GLU A 68 -1.07 -2.30 2.23
N ASP A 69 -0.97 -1.13 1.59
CA ASP A 69 -2.14 -0.29 1.30
C ASP A 69 -3.03 -0.83 0.18
N ILE A 70 -4.31 -0.45 0.25
CA ILE A 70 -5.38 -0.79 -0.71
C ILE A 70 -6.06 0.51 -1.16
N LYS A 71 -6.33 0.63 -2.46
CA LYS A 71 -7.08 1.75 -3.06
C LYS A 71 -8.08 1.25 -4.09
N ILE A 72 -9.27 1.82 -4.05
CA ILE A 72 -10.32 1.56 -5.02
C ILE A 72 -10.26 2.66 -6.07
N ASP A 73 -10.20 2.28 -7.35
CA ASP A 73 -10.30 3.21 -8.46
C ASP A 73 -11.71 3.83 -8.46
N PRO A 74 -11.84 5.15 -8.26
CA PRO A 74 -13.13 5.82 -8.17
C PRO A 74 -13.93 5.83 -9.48
N SER A 75 -13.30 5.51 -10.61
CA SER A 75 -13.94 5.55 -11.93
C SER A 75 -14.64 4.24 -12.32
N ASN A 76 -14.16 3.10 -11.82
CA ASN A 76 -14.63 1.78 -12.24
C ASN A 76 -14.78 0.77 -11.10
N GLY A 77 -14.31 1.07 -9.87
CA GLY A 77 -14.37 0.18 -8.72
C GLY A 77 -13.26 -0.87 -8.63
N ASP A 78 -12.29 -0.86 -9.55
CA ASP A 78 -11.15 -1.78 -9.52
C ASP A 78 -10.31 -1.60 -8.24
N VAL A 79 -9.85 -2.69 -7.63
CA VAL A 79 -9.14 -2.68 -6.35
C VAL A 79 -7.64 -2.87 -6.59
N TYR A 80 -6.85 -1.86 -6.26
CA TYR A 80 -5.39 -1.89 -6.30
C TYR A 80 -4.82 -2.10 -4.91
N PHE A 81 -3.79 -2.93 -4.80
CA PHE A 81 -3.11 -3.14 -3.52
C PHE A 81 -1.62 -3.44 -3.68
N ALA A 82 -0.85 -3.01 -2.70
CA ALA A 82 0.59 -3.24 -2.66
C ALA A 82 0.94 -4.56 -1.95
N LEU A 83 1.90 -5.28 -2.52
CA LEU A 83 2.62 -6.38 -1.87
C LEU A 83 4.07 -5.92 -1.78
N THR A 84 4.53 -5.45 -0.61
CA THR A 84 5.78 -4.68 -0.54
C THR A 84 7.02 -5.53 -0.84
N ASN A 85 7.13 -6.73 -0.27
CA ASN A 85 8.15 -7.73 -0.62
C ASN A 85 7.95 -8.99 0.24
N ASN A 86 8.71 -10.04 -0.06
CA ASN A 86 8.95 -11.15 0.84
C ASN A 86 10.25 -11.88 0.44
N ALA A 87 11.37 -11.40 0.98
CA ALA A 87 12.68 -11.93 0.61
C ALA A 87 12.86 -13.42 0.96
N ASP A 88 12.17 -13.92 1.98
CA ASP A 88 12.21 -15.32 2.40
C ASP A 88 11.69 -16.28 1.32
N VAL A 89 10.87 -15.79 0.39
CA VAL A 89 10.36 -16.55 -0.77
C VAL A 89 10.89 -16.05 -2.10
N GLY A 90 11.95 -15.23 -2.07
CA GLY A 90 12.65 -14.73 -3.26
C GLY A 90 12.03 -13.49 -3.91
N ASP A 91 11.00 -12.89 -3.31
CA ASP A 91 10.41 -11.63 -3.78
C ASP A 91 11.08 -10.44 -3.11
N ILE A 92 12.09 -9.86 -3.77
CA ILE A 92 12.87 -8.75 -3.20
C ILE A 92 12.24 -7.38 -3.48
N TYR A 93 11.45 -7.26 -4.55
CA TYR A 93 10.98 -5.96 -5.05
C TYR A 93 9.50 -5.70 -4.80
N GLY A 94 8.70 -6.74 -4.58
CA GLY A 94 7.25 -6.61 -4.43
C GLY A 94 6.51 -6.30 -5.72
N SER A 95 5.26 -5.89 -5.58
CA SER A 95 4.39 -5.53 -6.70
C SER A 95 3.21 -4.66 -6.28
N VAL A 96 2.64 -3.94 -7.25
CA VAL A 96 1.28 -3.42 -7.17
C VAL A 96 0.38 -4.33 -7.98
N ASN A 97 -0.78 -4.67 -7.43
CA ASN A 97 -1.65 -5.70 -7.98
C ASN A 97 -3.08 -5.20 -8.07
N LEU A 98 -3.86 -5.88 -8.92
CA LEU A 98 -5.18 -5.47 -9.31
C LEU A 98 -6.15 -6.62 -9.13
N LEU A 99 -7.22 -6.37 -8.38
CA LEU A 99 -8.35 -7.26 -8.17
C LEU A 99 -9.61 -6.61 -8.76
N ARG A 100 -10.40 -7.39 -9.49
CA ARG A 100 -11.69 -6.96 -10.03
C ARG A 100 -12.79 -7.89 -9.58
N GLU A 101 -13.76 -7.39 -8.82
CA GLU A 101 -14.95 -8.17 -8.49
C GLU A 101 -15.80 -8.44 -9.73
N HIS A 102 -16.40 -9.63 -9.77
CA HIS A 102 -17.20 -10.06 -10.90
C HIS A 102 -18.40 -9.13 -11.13
N GLY A 103 -18.51 -8.60 -12.35
CA GLY A 103 -19.57 -7.66 -12.73
C GLY A 103 -19.37 -6.24 -12.22
N GLY A 104 -18.20 -5.89 -11.66
CA GLY A 104 -17.98 -4.59 -11.02
C GLY A 104 -18.81 -4.38 -9.75
N ASP A 105 -19.25 -5.48 -9.12
CA ASP A 105 -20.07 -5.47 -7.92
C ASP A 105 -19.20 -5.80 -6.69
N ALA A 106 -18.98 -4.82 -5.83
CA ALA A 106 -18.23 -4.98 -4.58
C ALA A 106 -18.85 -6.02 -3.61
N ALA A 107 -20.12 -6.39 -3.80
CA ALA A 107 -20.75 -7.45 -3.02
C ALA A 107 -20.42 -8.87 -3.54
N ALA A 108 -19.90 -9.00 -4.76
CA ALA A 108 -19.62 -10.27 -5.39
C ALA A 108 -18.59 -11.08 -4.57
N LYS A 109 -18.78 -12.41 -4.52
CA LYS A 109 -17.87 -13.33 -3.81
C LYS A 109 -16.82 -13.96 -4.73
N LYS A 110 -16.74 -13.44 -5.96
CA LYS A 110 -15.87 -13.89 -7.03
C LYS A 110 -15.12 -12.70 -7.61
N PHE A 111 -13.85 -12.89 -7.90
CA PHE A 111 -12.99 -11.85 -8.49
C PHE A 111 -11.94 -12.45 -9.41
N SER A 112 -11.41 -11.64 -10.32
CA SER A 112 -10.15 -11.89 -11.03
C SER A 112 -9.02 -11.10 -10.39
N TYR A 113 -7.79 -11.58 -10.53
CA TYR A 113 -6.61 -10.95 -9.98
C TYR A 113 -5.43 -11.03 -10.95
N GLU A 114 -4.66 -9.96 -11.05
CA GLU A 114 -3.41 -9.90 -11.80
C GLU A 114 -2.39 -8.97 -11.14
N THR A 115 -1.11 -9.16 -11.47
CA THR A 115 -0.08 -8.19 -11.11
C THR A 115 -0.13 -7.04 -12.10
N PHE A 116 -0.46 -5.85 -11.60
CA PHE A 116 -0.55 -4.62 -12.38
C PHE A 116 0.83 -4.06 -12.69
N ALA A 117 1.69 -3.96 -11.67
CA ALA A 117 3.07 -3.52 -11.80
C ALA A 117 3.99 -4.43 -10.99
N SER A 118 4.84 -5.21 -11.66
CA SER A 118 5.89 -5.97 -10.98
C SER A 118 6.99 -5.03 -10.50
N GLY A 119 7.48 -5.21 -9.28
CA GLY A 119 8.70 -4.54 -8.82
C GLY A 119 9.93 -5.05 -9.57
N GLY A 120 10.95 -4.20 -9.65
CA GLY A 120 12.24 -4.51 -10.25
C GLY A 120 12.77 -3.41 -11.18
N PRO A 121 14.03 -3.53 -11.64
CA PRO A 121 14.72 -2.47 -12.38
C PRO A 121 14.03 -2.04 -13.68
N ARG A 122 13.25 -2.93 -14.32
CA ARG A 122 12.48 -2.60 -15.54
C ARG A 122 11.36 -1.60 -15.27
N THR A 123 10.64 -1.78 -14.17
CA THR A 123 9.56 -0.89 -13.75
C THR A 123 10.12 0.34 -13.05
N GLY A 124 11.27 0.22 -12.38
CA GLY A 124 11.83 1.27 -11.53
C GLY A 124 11.18 1.36 -10.15
N LEU A 125 10.37 0.36 -9.78
CA LEU A 125 9.65 0.28 -8.51
C LEU A 125 10.24 -0.82 -7.63
N ALA A 126 10.43 -0.57 -6.35
CA ALA A 126 10.76 -1.58 -5.36
C ALA A 126 10.09 -1.23 -4.02
N CYS A 127 9.61 -2.24 -3.31
CA CYS A 127 8.95 -2.11 -2.02
C CYS A 127 7.77 -1.12 -2.03
N PRO A 128 6.81 -1.23 -2.98
CA PRO A 128 5.63 -0.38 -2.95
C PRO A 128 4.84 -0.63 -1.66
N ASP A 129 4.35 0.43 -1.06
CA ASP A 129 3.67 0.37 0.24
C ASP A 129 2.35 1.14 0.19
N ASN A 130 2.42 2.47 0.27
CA ASN A 130 1.26 3.34 0.24
C ASN A 130 0.82 3.62 -1.20
N LEU A 131 -0.49 3.60 -1.45
CA LEU A 131 -1.07 3.88 -2.76
C LEU A 131 -1.99 5.11 -2.68
N THR A 132 -2.23 5.80 -3.80
CA THR A 132 -3.32 6.79 -3.89
C THR A 132 -3.71 7.06 -5.32
N PHE A 133 -4.95 7.49 -5.53
CA PHE A 133 -5.38 8.06 -6.80
C PHE A 133 -5.25 9.58 -6.76
N GLY A 134 -4.53 10.12 -7.75
CA GLY A 134 -4.32 11.55 -7.92
C GLY A 134 -5.19 12.15 -9.02
N PRO A 135 -4.93 13.42 -9.38
CA PRO A 135 -5.61 14.11 -10.46
C PRO A 135 -5.67 13.28 -11.74
N LYS A 136 -6.81 13.35 -12.44
CA LYS A 136 -7.11 12.57 -13.65
C LYS A 136 -7.04 11.05 -13.44
N ASN A 137 -7.34 10.58 -12.23
CA ASN A 137 -7.38 9.17 -11.87
C ASN A 137 -6.05 8.45 -12.10
N THR A 138 -4.94 9.14 -11.88
CA THR A 138 -3.60 8.56 -11.99
C THR A 138 -3.28 7.78 -10.72
N LEU A 139 -2.73 6.57 -10.83
CA LEU A 139 -2.31 5.78 -9.68
C LEU A 139 -0.90 6.16 -9.25
N TRP A 140 -0.69 6.33 -7.95
CA TRP A 140 0.59 6.67 -7.35
C TRP A 140 0.96 5.67 -6.27
N ALA A 141 2.26 5.44 -6.10
CA ALA A 141 2.81 4.56 -5.08
C ALA A 141 3.96 5.26 -4.35
N CYS A 142 3.99 5.16 -3.03
CA CYS A 142 5.20 5.42 -2.23
C CYS A 142 5.90 4.09 -1.94
N THR A 143 7.20 4.15 -1.70
CA THR A 143 8.02 2.97 -1.40
C THR A 143 8.53 2.99 0.04
N ASP A 144 8.65 1.80 0.64
CA ASP A 144 9.26 1.57 1.95
C ASP A 144 10.32 0.46 1.90
N MET A 145 11.53 0.86 1.52
CA MET A 145 12.75 0.11 1.80
C MET A 145 13.31 0.56 3.14
N SER A 146 13.62 -0.40 4.02
CA SER A 146 14.31 -0.09 5.27
C SER A 146 15.69 0.52 5.00
N ALA A 147 16.16 1.39 5.90
CA ALA A 147 17.47 2.01 5.79
C ALA A 147 18.62 0.99 5.70
N ALA A 148 18.45 -0.20 6.29
CA ALA A 148 19.44 -1.27 6.23
C ALA A 148 19.48 -1.98 4.87
N ALA A 149 18.36 -2.04 4.15
CA ALA A 149 18.26 -2.72 2.86
C ALA A 149 18.58 -1.80 1.68
N MET A 150 18.32 -0.50 1.85
CA MET A 150 18.53 0.52 0.82
C MET A 150 19.98 0.56 0.32
N GLY A 151 20.15 0.58 -1.00
CA GLY A 151 21.48 0.56 -1.62
C GLY A 151 22.23 -0.77 -1.52
N GLN A 152 21.62 -1.83 -0.98
CA GLN A 152 22.25 -3.15 -0.81
C GLN A 152 21.71 -4.18 -1.79
N GLY A 153 22.58 -5.11 -2.21
CA GLY A 153 22.18 -6.28 -2.99
C GLY A 153 21.33 -5.93 -4.23
N ALA A 154 20.18 -6.61 -4.37
CA ALA A 154 19.27 -6.37 -5.49
C ALA A 154 18.63 -4.97 -5.47
N LEU A 155 18.55 -4.33 -4.29
CA LEU A 155 18.02 -2.98 -4.13
C LEU A 155 19.05 -1.87 -4.42
N SER A 156 20.29 -2.22 -4.75
CA SER A 156 21.35 -1.24 -5.08
C SER A 156 21.06 -0.40 -6.34
N ALA A 157 20.17 -0.86 -7.20
CA ALA A 157 19.74 -0.14 -8.40
C ALA A 157 18.69 0.95 -8.11
N PHE A 158 18.17 1.02 -6.88
CA PHE A 158 17.14 1.97 -6.49
C PHE A 158 17.73 3.03 -5.58
N GLU A 159 17.21 4.27 -5.71
CA GLU A 159 17.61 5.37 -4.84
C GLU A 159 16.90 5.29 -3.48
N ARG A 160 16.76 6.42 -2.78
CA ARG A 160 15.97 6.45 -1.55
C ARG A 160 14.50 6.26 -1.85
N ASN A 161 13.75 5.92 -0.79
CA ASN A 161 12.31 5.84 -0.87
C ASN A 161 11.73 7.08 -1.54
N SER A 162 10.74 6.86 -2.39
CA SER A 162 10.23 7.89 -3.26
C SER A 162 8.75 7.64 -3.51
N MET A 163 8.07 8.68 -3.99
CA MET A 163 6.74 8.56 -4.54
C MET A 163 6.85 8.58 -6.06
N PHE A 164 6.10 7.69 -6.69
CA PHE A 164 6.07 7.47 -8.12
C PHE A 164 4.63 7.55 -8.63
N ARG A 165 4.47 8.04 -9.85
CA ARG A 165 3.25 7.81 -10.63
C ARG A 165 3.42 6.52 -11.42
N LEU A 166 2.44 5.64 -11.37
CA LEU A 166 2.42 4.43 -12.18
C LEU A 166 1.75 4.75 -13.52
N GLU A 167 2.46 4.50 -14.61
CA GLU A 167 2.01 4.78 -15.97
C GLU A 167 2.04 3.53 -16.80
N THR A 168 1.05 3.38 -17.68
CA THR A 168 0.98 2.32 -18.67
C THR A 168 1.35 2.89 -20.03
N ASP A 169 2.29 2.26 -20.73
CA ASP A 169 2.63 2.62 -22.11
C ASP A 169 1.62 2.06 -23.12
N ASP A 170 1.79 2.43 -24.41
CA ASP A 170 0.92 1.97 -25.49
C ASP A 170 0.94 0.44 -25.69
N ALA A 171 1.96 -0.25 -25.18
CA ALA A 171 2.09 -1.70 -25.23
C ALA A 171 1.47 -2.39 -24.00
N GLY A 172 0.92 -1.63 -23.04
CA GLY A 172 0.33 -2.16 -21.82
C GLY A 172 1.35 -2.41 -20.69
N SER A 173 2.62 -2.03 -20.86
CA SER A 173 3.64 -2.19 -19.82
C SER A 173 3.55 -1.06 -18.80
N VAL A 174 3.64 -1.39 -17.52
CA VAL A 174 3.64 -0.40 -16.44
C VAL A 174 5.07 0.00 -16.07
N PHE A 175 5.30 1.30 -15.90
CA PHE A 175 6.56 1.88 -15.38
C PHE A 175 6.27 2.91 -14.29
N ALA A 176 7.24 3.10 -13.39
CA ALA A 176 7.16 4.04 -12.29
C ALA A 176 7.90 5.34 -12.65
N ARG A 177 7.14 6.42 -12.89
CA ARG A 177 7.70 7.76 -13.08
C ARG A 177 7.98 8.38 -11.71
N HIS A 178 9.26 8.59 -11.42
CA HIS A 178 9.71 9.26 -10.20
C HIS A 178 9.11 10.67 -10.09
N PHE A 179 8.65 11.03 -8.89
CA PHE A 179 8.08 12.36 -8.63
C PHE A 179 8.80 13.10 -7.50
N ILE A 180 8.87 12.51 -6.31
CA ILE A 180 9.56 13.10 -5.16
C ILE A 180 10.31 12.02 -4.39
N GLN A 181 11.51 12.36 -3.94
CA GLN A 181 12.36 11.49 -3.13
C GLN A 181 12.31 11.89 -1.66
N SER A 182 12.32 10.91 -0.77
CA SER A 182 12.36 11.11 0.68
C SER A 182 13.70 11.71 1.15
N PRO A 183 13.71 12.33 2.34
CA PRO A 183 14.95 12.58 3.08
C PRO A 183 15.71 11.28 3.36
N ARG A 184 16.96 11.42 3.83
CA ARG A 184 17.79 10.25 4.10
C ARG A 184 17.15 9.35 5.17
N ASP A 185 17.19 8.04 4.91
CA ASP A 185 16.71 6.98 5.79
C ASP A 185 15.27 7.24 6.29
N ALA A 186 14.40 7.65 5.36
CA ALA A 186 12.99 7.93 5.59
C ALA A 186 12.16 7.19 4.54
N GLU A 187 10.89 6.94 4.83
CA GLU A 187 9.88 6.60 3.82
C GLU A 187 8.91 7.78 3.59
N LEU A 188 8.17 7.71 2.49
CA LEU A 188 7.03 8.58 2.23
C LEU A 188 5.76 7.79 2.44
N THR A 189 4.81 8.32 3.21
CA THR A 189 3.61 7.60 3.62
C THR A 189 2.40 8.53 3.73
N GLY A 190 1.20 7.97 3.70
CA GLY A 190 -0.07 8.71 3.77
C GLY A 190 -0.26 9.78 2.67
N PRO A 191 -0.03 9.48 1.37
CA PRO A 191 -0.26 10.43 0.30
C PRO A 191 -1.76 10.76 0.15
N CYS A 192 -2.11 12.04 0.25
CA CYS A 192 -3.48 12.53 0.14
C CYS A 192 -3.54 13.77 -0.76
N PHE A 193 -4.05 13.61 -1.98
CA PHE A 193 -4.30 14.75 -2.86
C PHE A 193 -5.44 15.61 -2.31
N LEU A 194 -5.27 16.93 -2.38
CA LEU A 194 -6.34 17.86 -2.07
C LEU A 194 -7.50 17.65 -3.07
N PRO A 195 -8.78 17.81 -2.67
CA PRO A 195 -9.92 17.52 -3.53
C PRO A 195 -9.94 18.30 -4.85
N ASP A 196 -9.37 19.51 -4.88
CA ASP A 196 -9.25 20.36 -6.06
C ASP A 196 -7.98 20.10 -6.90
N GLY A 197 -7.14 19.15 -6.46
CA GLY A 197 -5.85 18.84 -7.08
C GLY A 197 -4.81 19.96 -6.96
N SER A 198 -5.02 20.94 -6.08
CA SER A 198 -4.08 22.07 -5.89
C SER A 198 -2.79 21.67 -5.18
N GLY A 199 -2.81 20.56 -4.44
CA GLY A 199 -1.68 20.09 -3.66
C GLY A 199 -1.79 18.62 -3.27
N LEU A 200 -0.71 18.13 -2.68
CA LEU A 200 -0.59 16.80 -2.10
C LEU A 200 -0.09 16.95 -0.67
N LEU A 201 -0.84 16.41 0.29
CA LEU A 201 -0.33 16.16 1.64
C LEU A 201 0.43 14.83 1.64
N LEU A 202 1.63 14.83 2.22
CA LEU A 202 2.50 13.66 2.26
C LEU A 202 3.27 13.63 3.56
N SER A 203 3.37 12.46 4.20
CA SER A 203 4.16 12.31 5.41
C SER A 203 5.56 11.82 5.08
N VAL A 204 6.56 12.44 5.70
CA VAL A 204 7.91 11.92 5.83
C VAL A 204 7.97 11.17 7.16
N GLN A 205 8.07 9.85 7.10
CA GLN A 205 8.12 9.02 8.29
C GLN A 205 9.56 8.66 8.63
N HIS A 206 9.83 8.63 9.95
CA HIS A 206 11.06 8.16 10.60
C HIS A 206 12.39 8.59 9.94
N PRO A 207 12.56 9.86 9.51
CA PRO A 207 13.79 10.28 8.88
C PRO A 207 14.99 10.00 9.77
N GLY A 208 16.02 9.39 9.19
CA GLY A 208 17.20 9.00 9.93
C GLY A 208 17.09 7.66 10.66
N GLU A 209 16.23 6.74 10.21
CA GLU A 209 16.10 5.37 10.75
C GLU A 209 17.49 4.71 10.96
N GLY A 210 18.40 4.92 10.01
CA GLY A 210 19.78 4.40 10.06
C GLY A 210 20.62 4.89 11.24
N SER A 211 20.22 5.96 11.92
CA SER A 211 20.89 6.47 13.14
C SER A 211 20.87 5.45 14.29
N TYR A 212 19.92 4.51 14.26
CA TYR A 212 19.76 3.47 15.28
C TYR A 212 20.36 2.11 14.87
N ALA A 213 20.94 2.00 13.67
CA ALA A 213 21.43 0.73 13.13
C ALA A 213 22.58 0.12 13.95
N LYS A 214 23.43 0.95 14.56
CA LYS A 214 24.49 0.53 15.50
C LYS A 214 24.95 1.71 16.35
N ALA A 215 25.56 1.41 17.50
CA ALA A 215 26.17 2.42 18.35
C ALA A 215 27.25 3.23 17.60
N GLY A 216 27.22 4.56 17.75
CA GLY A 216 28.26 5.46 17.23
C GLY A 216 28.07 5.94 15.79
N VAL A 217 26.98 5.60 15.09
CA VAL A 217 26.70 6.12 13.72
C VAL A 217 26.46 7.64 13.72
N GLY A 218 25.90 8.17 14.81
CA GLY A 218 25.39 9.54 14.83
C GLY A 218 24.07 9.65 14.08
N LEU A 219 23.57 10.88 13.95
CA LEU A 219 22.35 11.16 13.20
C LEU A 219 22.64 11.03 11.70
N THR A 220 21.87 10.22 10.99
CA THR A 220 22.01 10.05 9.53
C THR A 220 21.16 11.02 8.73
N SER A 221 20.16 11.63 9.38
CA SER A 221 19.31 12.67 8.82
C SER A 221 19.16 13.82 9.82
N HIS A 222 18.88 15.00 9.28
CA HIS A 222 18.61 16.22 10.04
C HIS A 222 17.31 16.89 9.55
N TRP A 223 16.43 16.12 8.92
CA TRP A 223 15.16 16.63 8.41
C TRP A 223 14.20 17.05 9.55
N PRO A 224 13.45 18.16 9.43
CA PRO A 224 13.45 19.11 8.31
C PRO A 224 14.46 20.25 8.47
N GLU A 225 14.89 20.55 9.70
CA GLU A 225 15.59 21.80 10.04
C GLU A 225 17.05 21.87 9.54
N GLY A 226 17.64 20.74 9.18
CA GLY A 226 19.04 20.64 8.76
C GLY A 226 20.05 20.85 9.89
N GLY A 227 21.30 21.14 9.51
CA GLY A 227 22.39 21.35 10.46
C GLY A 227 22.68 20.12 11.31
N ASN A 228 22.66 20.28 12.64
CA ASN A 228 22.84 19.20 13.61
C ASN A 228 21.54 18.83 14.34
N SER A 229 20.38 19.24 13.80
CA SER A 229 19.08 19.00 14.44
C SER A 229 18.77 17.51 14.52
N LYS A 230 18.03 17.09 15.55
CA LYS A 230 17.47 15.73 15.58
C LYS A 230 16.38 15.62 14.52
N PRO A 231 16.34 14.54 13.73
CA PRO A 231 15.34 14.40 12.70
C PRO A 231 13.95 14.18 13.30
N VAL A 232 12.92 14.69 12.63
CA VAL A 232 11.53 14.64 13.08
C VAL A 232 10.63 14.24 11.92
N SER A 233 9.69 13.30 12.14
CA SER A 233 8.65 12.99 11.15
C SER A 233 7.77 14.22 10.91
N THR A 234 7.40 14.48 9.66
CA THR A 234 6.62 15.68 9.30
C THR A 234 5.58 15.38 8.24
N VAL A 235 4.46 16.08 8.28
CA VAL A 235 3.56 16.18 7.12
C VAL A 235 3.98 17.40 6.30
N VAL A 236 4.16 17.23 5.00
CA VAL A 236 4.44 18.30 4.05
C VAL A 236 3.27 18.50 3.09
N CYS A 237 3.13 19.72 2.58
CA CYS A 237 2.21 20.04 1.50
C CYS A 237 3.03 20.37 0.24
N VAL A 238 2.87 19.55 -0.80
CA VAL A 238 3.51 19.75 -2.10
C VAL A 238 2.54 20.50 -3.01
N ILE A 239 2.93 21.70 -3.44
CA ILE A 239 2.12 22.57 -4.31
C ILE A 239 2.92 23.01 -5.55
N PRO A 240 2.29 23.18 -6.72
CA PRO A 240 2.96 23.76 -7.89
C PRO A 240 3.36 25.21 -7.65
N ALA A 241 4.63 25.55 -7.85
CA ALA A 241 5.15 26.91 -7.60
C ALA A 241 4.40 28.03 -8.35
N ASN A 242 3.86 27.74 -9.55
CA ASN A 242 3.16 28.71 -10.39
C ASN A 242 1.63 28.50 -10.41
N GLY A 243 1.08 27.68 -9.49
CA GLY A 243 -0.34 27.32 -9.48
C GLY A 243 -0.82 26.46 -10.66
N ASN A 244 0.06 26.13 -11.61
CA ASN A 244 -0.28 25.28 -12.76
C ASN A 244 -0.26 23.79 -12.36
N THR A 245 -1.37 23.34 -11.79
CA THR A 245 -1.61 21.95 -11.37
C THR A 245 -1.63 20.98 -12.55
N GLU A 246 -2.15 21.42 -13.69
CA GLU A 246 -2.31 20.59 -14.88
C GLU A 246 -1.01 20.05 -15.45
N ARG A 247 0.07 20.84 -15.41
CA ARG A 247 1.39 20.40 -15.85
C ARG A 247 2.15 19.68 -14.73
N PHE A 248 1.91 20.07 -13.48
CA PHE A 248 2.69 19.59 -12.35
C PHE A 248 2.44 18.12 -12.02
N TRP A 249 1.19 17.67 -12.17
CA TRP A 249 0.81 16.27 -11.96
C TRP A 249 0.90 15.41 -13.23
N ARG A 250 1.34 16.00 -14.35
CA ARG A 250 1.54 15.35 -15.65
C ARG A 250 2.91 14.73 -15.80
#